data_AF-A0A6J0PDL1-F1
#
_entry.id   AF-A0A6J0PDL1-F1
#
_cell.length_a   1.000
_cell.length_b   1.000
_cell.length_c   1.000
_cell.angle_alpha   90.00
_cell.angle_beta   90.00
_cell.angle_gamma   90.00
#
_symmetry.space_group_name_H-M   'P 1'
#
loop_
_entity.id
_entity.type
_entity.pdbx_description
1 polymer ?
#
loop_
_entity_poly.entity_id
_entity_poly.type
_entity_poly.pdbx_seq_one_letter_code
_entity_poly.pdbx_strand_id
1 'polypeptide(L)'
;MRRYRLKPHIYSLFYMAHTKGTPVAAPTFFADPRDSHLMAVENSFLLGPLLICASTVPEQCSHELSHVLPNGIWLRFDFGDAHPDLPTFYLQGGSIIPTGPPLHHVGEAKPTDEISLIIALDKD
;
A
#
# COMPACT_ATOMS: atom_id res chain seq x y z
N MET A 1 -11.16 7.46 5.34
CA MET A 1 -11.60 6.07 5.59
C MET A 1 -10.66 5.00 5.01
N ARG A 2 -9.77 5.32 4.04
CA ARG A 2 -8.84 4.35 3.40
C ARG A 2 -8.10 3.40 4.37
N ARG A 3 -7.59 3.92 5.48
CA ARG A 3 -6.90 3.10 6.50
C ARG A 3 -7.77 1.96 7.05
N TYR A 4 -9.06 2.21 7.28
CA TYR A 4 -9.97 1.19 7.80
C TYR A 4 -10.33 0.14 6.74
N ARG A 5 -10.41 0.53 5.47
CA ARG A 5 -10.53 -0.44 4.37
C ARG A 5 -9.32 -1.37 4.29
N LEU A 6 -8.11 -0.85 4.54
CA LEU A 6 -6.87 -1.65 4.58
C LEU A 6 -6.64 -2.40 5.90
N LYS A 7 -7.57 -2.32 6.87
CA LYS A 7 -7.40 -2.97 8.18
C LYS A 7 -7.13 -4.48 8.08
N PRO A 8 -7.86 -5.28 7.27
CA PRO A 8 -7.58 -6.72 7.16
C PRO A 8 -6.13 -6.98 6.71
N HIS A 9 -5.67 -6.28 5.67
CA HIS A 9 -4.29 -6.33 5.18
C HIS A 9 -3.27 -5.99 6.27
N ILE A 10 -3.46 -4.86 6.96
CA ILE A 10 -2.55 -4.42 8.04
C ILE A 10 -2.47 -5.46 9.16
N TYR A 11 -3.58 -6.08 9.54
CA TYR A 11 -3.58 -7.16 10.54
C TYR A 11 -2.85 -8.42 10.06
N SER A 12 -2.97 -8.78 8.78
CA SER A 12 -2.16 -9.84 8.18
C SER A 12 -0.66 -9.53 8.25
N LEU A 13 -0.26 -8.27 8.01
CA LEU A 13 1.13 -7.84 8.16
C LEU A 13 1.62 -7.93 9.61
N PHE A 14 0.82 -7.52 10.59
CA PHE A 14 1.16 -7.69 12.01
C PHE A 14 1.31 -9.17 12.38
N TYR A 15 0.46 -10.04 11.86
CA TYR A 15 0.59 -11.48 12.05
C TYR A 15 1.89 -12.03 11.45
N MET A 16 2.27 -11.60 10.24
CA MET A 16 3.56 -11.94 9.64
C MET A 16 4.75 -11.40 10.43
N ALA A 17 4.66 -10.16 10.92
CA ALA A 17 5.69 -9.58 11.78
C ALA A 17 5.89 -10.37 13.08
N HIS A 18 4.78 -10.74 13.74
CA HIS A 18 4.81 -11.55 14.95
C HIS A 18 5.38 -12.97 14.73
N THR A 19 5.06 -13.60 13.60
CA THR A 19 5.42 -15.01 13.34
C THR A 19 6.75 -15.20 12.62
N LYS A 20 7.18 -14.23 11.81
CA LYS A 20 8.34 -14.34 10.92
C LYS A 20 9.35 -13.20 11.08
N GLY A 21 9.04 -12.17 11.88
CA GLY A 21 9.90 -11.00 12.06
C GLY A 21 9.95 -10.05 10.86
N THR A 22 9.05 -10.20 9.88
CA THR A 22 8.98 -9.29 8.73
C THR A 22 8.47 -7.91 9.14
N PRO A 23 9.02 -6.79 8.64
CA PRO A 23 8.52 -5.46 8.96
C PRO A 23 7.07 -5.26 8.45
N VAL A 24 6.26 -4.53 9.22
CA VAL A 24 4.91 -4.13 8.79
C VAL A 24 4.99 -3.00 7.77
N ALA A 25 5.72 -1.94 8.11
CA ALA A 25 6.09 -0.86 7.21
C ALA A 25 7.58 -0.98 6.89
N ALA A 26 7.93 -0.98 5.61
CA ALA A 26 9.31 -1.12 5.15
C ALA A 26 9.69 0.00 4.17
N PRO A 27 10.96 0.43 4.13
CA PRO A 27 11.43 1.34 3.09
C PRO A 27 11.28 0.76 1.69
N THR A 28 11.12 1.61 0.68
CA THR A 28 10.89 1.20 -0.72
C THR A 28 11.98 0.29 -1.29
N PHE A 29 13.24 0.46 -0.88
CA PHE A 29 14.35 -0.39 -1.35
C PHE A 29 14.20 -1.88 -0.98
N PHE A 30 13.35 -2.23 -0.02
CA PHE A 30 13.07 -3.64 0.30
C PHE A 30 12.38 -4.37 -0.86
N ALA A 31 11.70 -3.65 -1.77
CA ALA A 31 11.08 -4.24 -2.95
C ALA A 31 12.09 -4.65 -4.02
N ASP A 32 13.21 -3.93 -4.16
CA ASP A 32 14.31 -4.30 -5.05
C ASP A 32 15.66 -3.86 -4.47
N PRO A 33 16.28 -4.66 -3.59
CA PRO A 33 17.53 -4.29 -2.92
C PRO A 33 18.73 -4.08 -3.84
N ARG A 34 18.62 -4.48 -5.11
CA ARG A 34 19.68 -4.33 -6.12
C ARG A 34 19.68 -2.94 -6.75
N ASP A 35 18.56 -2.23 -6.67
CA ASP A 35 18.45 -0.87 -7.15
C ASP A 35 18.88 0.12 -6.06
N SER A 36 20.13 0.58 -6.15
CA SER A 36 20.69 1.54 -5.21
C SER A 36 19.96 2.89 -5.21
N HIS A 37 19.25 3.24 -6.28
CA HIS A 37 18.50 4.50 -6.33
C HIS A 37 17.35 4.52 -5.32
N LEU A 38 16.76 3.36 -5.01
CA LEU A 38 15.67 3.25 -4.04
C LEU A 38 16.09 3.58 -2.60
N MET A 39 17.38 3.54 -2.28
CA MET A 39 17.87 3.90 -0.95
C MET A 39 17.71 5.39 -0.64
N ALA A 40 17.68 6.25 -1.66
CA ALA A 40 17.49 7.69 -1.52
C ALA A 40 16.01 8.11 -1.52
N VAL A 41 15.08 7.15 -1.66
CA VAL A 41 13.64 7.44 -1.74
C VAL A 41 13.06 7.57 -0.34
N GLU A 42 12.65 8.78 0.02
CA GLU A 42 12.12 9.11 1.35
C GLU A 42 10.61 9.43 1.35
N ASN A 43 10.00 9.53 0.17
CA ASN A 43 8.59 9.91 0.00
C ASN A 43 7.66 8.70 -0.27
N SER A 44 8.16 7.48 -0.08
CA SER A 44 7.35 6.26 -0.22
C SER A 44 7.79 5.16 0.73
N PHE A 45 6.87 4.23 1.00
CA PHE A 45 7.13 3.05 1.82
C PHE A 45 6.17 1.90 1.47
N LEU A 46 6.54 0.69 1.85
CA LEU A 46 5.79 -0.53 1.62
C LEU A 46 4.97 -0.91 2.86
N LEU A 47 3.74 -1.38 2.62
CA LEU A 47 2.95 -2.20 3.55
C LEU A 47 2.79 -3.59 2.91
N GLY A 48 3.78 -4.46 3.09
CA GLY A 48 3.89 -5.70 2.33
C GLY A 48 3.98 -5.40 0.82
N PRO A 49 3.10 -5.96 -0.04
CA PRO A 49 3.11 -5.71 -1.49
C PRO A 49 2.46 -4.38 -1.92
N LEU A 50 1.95 -3.59 -0.96
CA LEU A 50 1.33 -2.29 -1.23
C LEU A 50 2.36 -1.18 -1.07
N LEU A 51 2.75 -0.52 -2.16
CA LEU A 51 3.58 0.68 -2.14
C LEU A 51 2.69 1.92 -1.98
N ILE A 52 3.03 2.74 -0.99
CA ILE A 52 2.36 3.99 -0.67
C ILE A 52 3.32 5.13 -0.97
N CYS A 53 2.92 6.00 -1.89
CA CYS A 53 3.69 7.19 -2.26
C CYS A 53 2.95 8.45 -1.78
N ALA A 54 3.61 9.29 -1.01
CA ALA A 54 3.04 10.53 -0.48
C ALA A 54 3.79 11.73 -1.06
N SER A 55 3.10 12.86 -1.22
CA SER A 55 3.80 14.12 -1.51
C SER A 55 4.47 14.62 -0.24
N THR A 56 5.74 14.98 -0.36
CA THR A 56 6.52 15.67 0.67
C THR A 56 6.83 17.12 0.27
N VAL A 57 6.40 17.55 -0.92
CA VAL A 57 6.65 18.88 -1.46
C VAL A 57 5.44 19.77 -1.18
N PRO A 58 5.63 20.95 -0.55
CA PRO A 58 4.55 21.91 -0.37
C PRO A 58 3.89 22.26 -1.71
N GLU A 59 2.55 22.33 -1.73
CA GLU A 59 1.75 22.74 -2.89
C GLU A 59 1.81 21.80 -4.11
N GLN A 60 2.47 20.64 -4.02
CA GLN A 60 2.44 19.62 -5.07
C GLN A 60 1.65 18.42 -4.60
N CYS A 61 0.71 17.98 -5.45
CA CYS A 61 -0.16 16.88 -5.10
C CYS A 61 0.50 15.54 -5.43
N SER A 62 0.19 14.48 -4.68
CA SER A 62 0.83 13.17 -4.92
C SER A 62 0.62 12.67 -6.35
N HIS A 63 -0.54 12.94 -6.94
CA HIS A 63 -0.85 12.52 -8.31
C HIS A 63 -0.07 13.27 -9.41
N GLU A 64 0.56 14.41 -9.08
CA GLU A 64 1.34 15.25 -10.01
C GLU A 64 2.83 14.90 -9.97
N LEU A 65 3.27 14.19 -8.91
CA LEU A 65 4.65 13.77 -8.75
C LEU A 65 4.94 12.48 -9.53
N SER A 66 6.08 12.47 -10.21
CA SER A 66 6.65 11.22 -10.75
C SER A 66 7.21 10.39 -9.59
N HIS A 67 6.48 9.35 -9.20
CA HIS A 67 6.93 8.43 -8.15
C HIS A 67 8.00 7.49 -8.68
N VAL A 68 9.09 7.34 -7.92
CA VAL A 68 10.11 6.33 -8.21
C VAL A 68 9.55 4.97 -7.81
N LEU A 69 9.28 4.13 -8.80
CA LEU A 69 8.76 2.77 -8.60
C LEU A 69 9.89 1.75 -8.70
N PRO A 70 9.92 0.72 -7.84
CA PRO A 70 10.83 -0.41 -8.01
C PRO A 70 10.63 -1.13 -9.34
N ASN A 71 11.62 -1.92 -9.76
CA ASN A 71 11.47 -2.77 -10.94
C ASN A 71 10.29 -3.75 -10.79
N GLY A 72 9.54 -3.94 -11.89
CA GLY A 72 8.39 -4.85 -11.94
C GLY A 72 7.09 -4.17 -12.31
N ILE A 73 5.98 -4.86 -12.07
CA ILE A 73 4.62 -4.35 -12.33
C ILE A 73 4.09 -3.71 -11.06
N TRP A 74 3.57 -2.49 -11.19
CA TRP A 74 2.97 -1.73 -10.10
C TRP A 74 1.65 -1.14 -10.56
N LEU A 75 0.55 -1.75 -10.12
CA LEU A 75 -0.80 -1.35 -10.50
C LEU A 75 -1.29 -0.22 -9.59
N ARG A 76 -1.50 0.97 -10.18
CA ARG A 76 -2.12 2.09 -9.46
C ARG A 76 -3.61 1.80 -9.22
N PHE A 77 -4.10 2.07 -8.01
CA PHE A 77 -5.53 1.99 -7.70
C PHE A 77 -5.94 3.01 -6.62
N ASP A 78 -7.26 3.20 -6.47
CA ASP A 78 -7.88 3.91 -5.36
C ASP A 78 -9.23 3.25 -4.99
N PHE A 79 -9.94 3.78 -4.00
CA PHE A 79 -11.21 3.22 -3.53
C PHE A 79 -12.44 3.96 -4.11
N GLY A 80 -12.30 4.59 -5.28
CA GLY A 80 -13.28 5.53 -5.83
C GLY A 80 -13.26 6.89 -5.14
N ASP A 81 -12.16 7.22 -4.45
CA ASP A 81 -12.02 8.39 -3.60
C ASP A 81 -10.76 9.21 -3.97
N ALA A 82 -10.43 9.27 -5.26
CA ALA A 82 -9.29 10.02 -5.76
C ALA A 82 -9.33 11.49 -5.29
N HIS A 83 -8.22 11.95 -4.71
CA HIS A 83 -8.07 13.33 -4.23
C HIS A 83 -6.58 13.74 -4.29
N PRO A 84 -6.27 15.00 -4.63
CA PRO A 84 -4.89 15.49 -4.74
C PRO A 84 -4.02 15.30 -3.49
N ASP A 85 -4.60 15.53 -2.32
CA ASP A 85 -3.91 15.43 -1.01
C ASP A 85 -3.78 13.99 -0.49
N LEU A 86 -4.37 13.01 -1.16
CA LEU A 86 -4.29 11.63 -0.72
C LEU A 86 -3.05 10.94 -1.28
N PRO A 87 -2.43 10.02 -0.52
CA PRO A 87 -1.31 9.24 -1.04
C PRO A 87 -1.75 8.37 -2.21
N THR A 88 -0.84 8.18 -3.15
CA THR A 88 -1.02 7.28 -4.28
C THR A 88 -0.66 5.85 -3.86
N PHE A 89 -1.51 4.90 -4.23
CA PHE A 89 -1.30 3.48 -3.95
C PHE A 89 -0.91 2.74 -5.22
N TYR A 90 0.10 1.89 -5.09
CA TYR A 90 0.53 0.94 -6.12
C TYR A 90 0.57 -0.46 -5.52
N LEU A 91 -0.08 -1.41 -6.18
CA LEU A 91 -0.06 -2.81 -5.80
C LEU A 91 0.95 -3.56 -6.69
N GLN A 92 1.87 -4.29 -6.07
CA GLN A 92 2.85 -5.11 -6.79
C GLN A 92 2.14 -6.19 -7.64
N GLY A 93 2.56 -6.38 -8.89
CA GLY A 93 2.07 -7.48 -9.73
C GLY A 93 2.27 -8.84 -9.08
N GLY A 94 1.33 -9.75 -9.31
CA GLY A 94 1.30 -11.08 -8.69
C GLY A 94 0.80 -11.10 -7.24
N SER A 95 0.34 -9.96 -6.70
CA SER A 95 -0.10 -9.86 -5.31
C SER A 95 -1.61 -9.68 -5.16
N ILE A 96 -2.08 -10.06 -3.96
CA ILE A 96 -3.48 -9.96 -3.54
C ILE A 96 -3.50 -9.32 -2.15
N ILE A 97 -4.35 -8.31 -1.95
CA ILE A 97 -4.57 -7.72 -0.63
C ILE A 97 -6.06 -7.77 -0.22
N PRO A 98 -6.36 -8.14 1.03
CA PRO A 98 -7.73 -8.11 1.55
C PRO A 98 -8.10 -6.72 2.05
N THR A 99 -9.32 -6.31 1.74
CA THR A 99 -9.89 -5.02 2.13
C THR A 99 -11.28 -5.21 2.74
N GLY A 100 -11.61 -4.39 3.73
CA GLY A 100 -12.91 -4.38 4.40
C GLY A 100 -13.78 -3.17 4.01
N PRO A 101 -15.00 -3.08 4.58
CA PRO A 101 -15.88 -1.95 4.35
C PRO A 101 -15.28 -0.63 4.88
N PRO A 102 -15.76 0.52 4.38
CA PRO A 102 -15.38 1.82 4.92
C PRO A 102 -15.99 2.02 6.32
N LEU A 103 -15.17 1.86 7.36
CA LEU A 103 -15.56 2.08 8.75
C LEU A 103 -14.98 3.40 9.29
N HIS A 104 -15.65 3.99 10.27
CA HIS A 104 -15.16 5.16 11.01
C HIS A 104 -14.25 4.76 12.17
N HIS A 105 -14.54 3.63 12.82
CA HIS A 105 -13.72 3.09 13.90
C HIS A 105 -13.79 1.58 14.01
N VAL A 106 -12.84 0.99 14.73
CA VAL A 106 -12.71 -0.48 14.83
C VAL A 106 -13.94 -1.15 15.47
N GLY A 107 -14.66 -0.45 16.35
CA GLY A 107 -15.86 -0.98 17.02
C GLY A 107 -17.08 -1.18 16.12
N GLU A 108 -17.08 -0.65 14.88
CA GLU A 108 -18.17 -0.89 13.92
C GLU A 108 -18.00 -2.24 13.19
N ALA A 109 -16.80 -2.81 13.21
CA ALA A 109 -16.48 -4.02 12.47
C ALA A 109 -17.23 -5.23 13.02
N LYS A 110 -17.81 -6.03 12.12
CA LYS A 110 -18.52 -7.27 12.45
C LYS A 110 -17.80 -8.48 11.84
N PRO A 111 -17.83 -9.65 12.48
CA PRO A 111 -17.29 -10.89 11.89
C PRO A 111 -17.95 -11.28 10.56
N THR A 112 -19.16 -10.79 10.30
CA THR A 112 -19.93 -11.03 9.07
C THR A 112 -19.70 -9.98 7.99
N ASP A 113 -18.84 -9.00 8.23
CA ASP A 113 -18.54 -7.98 7.22
C ASP A 113 -17.90 -8.62 5.99
N GLU A 114 -18.32 -8.18 4.81
CA GLU A 114 -17.76 -8.64 3.56
C GLU A 114 -16.30 -8.19 3.40
N ILE A 115 -15.45 -9.10 2.92
CA ILE A 115 -14.06 -8.81 2.57
C ILE A 115 -13.95 -8.81 1.05
N SER A 116 -13.40 -7.73 0.50
CA SER A 116 -13.07 -7.61 -0.92
C SER A 116 -11.58 -7.85 -1.15
N LEU A 117 -11.22 -8.53 -2.23
CA LEU A 117 -9.83 -8.75 -2.62
C LEU A 117 -9.46 -7.83 -3.78
N ILE A 118 -8.34 -7.11 -3.65
CA ILE A 118 -7.74 -6.38 -4.76
C ILE A 118 -6.60 -7.25 -5.29
N ILE A 119 -6.63 -7.54 -6.59
CA ILE A 119 -5.72 -8.46 -7.26
C ILE A 119 -4.96 -7.68 -8.33
N ALA A 120 -3.63 -7.70 -8.26
CA ALA A 120 -2.77 -7.22 -9.33
C ALA A 120 -2.17 -8.42 -10.06
N LEU A 121 -2.54 -8.60 -11.34
CA LEU A 121 -2.02 -9.69 -12.16
C LEU A 121 -0.55 -9.45 -12.52
N ASP A 122 0.19 -10.54 -12.70
CA ASP A 122 1.56 -10.52 -13.25
C ASP A 122 1.53 -10.76 -14.77
N LYS A 123 2.71 -10.75 -15.40
CA LYS A 123 2.94 -10.96 -16.85
C LYS A 123 3.04 -12.44 -17.29
N ASP A 124 2.51 -13.38 -16.50
CA ASP A 124 2.62 -14.86 -16.60
C ASP A 124 3.83 -15.48 -15.87
#